data_AF-A0A558DI39-F1
#
_entry.id   AF-A0A558DI39-F1
#
_cell.length_a   1.000
_cell.length_b   1.000
_cell.length_c   1.000
_cell.angle_alpha   90.00
_cell.angle_beta   90.00
_cell.angle_gamma   90.00
#
_symmetry.space_group_name_H-M   'P 1'
#
loop_
_entity.id
_entity.type
_entity.pdbx_description
1 polymer ?
#
loop_
_entity_poly.entity_id
_entity_poly.type
_entity_poly.pdbx_seq_one_letter_code
_entity_poly.pdbx_strand_id
1 'polypeptide(L)'
;MTPSRTRRKLLLGLCAAGTLPLLQGCFPVVATGVGAGAMMIADRRSSGVYVEDEGIEWKAASRLREQFGTINHINVTSYNRNVLLTGEVQNETVRAEAERIIAGVENVRGIINELAIGPASSMSARANDSLITSNVKARFVDGQHFSANHVKVVTEANVVFLMGLVTRAEADAASAIASTSQGVRKVVRVFDYISDDEARRLDAPAGSKSKQ
;
A
#
# COMPACT_ATOMS: atom_id res chain seq x y z
N MET A 1 -48.97 -19.13 -29.22
CA MET A 1 -47.75 -18.33 -29.44
C MET A 1 -46.63 -18.86 -28.56
N THR A 2 -45.77 -19.71 -29.13
CA THR A 2 -44.59 -20.28 -28.46
C THR A 2 -43.39 -19.35 -28.67
N PRO A 3 -42.74 -18.83 -27.60
CA PRO A 3 -41.57 -17.99 -27.79
C PRO A 3 -40.38 -18.84 -28.26
N SER A 4 -39.75 -18.39 -29.34
CA SER A 4 -38.72 -19.13 -30.07
C SER A 4 -37.43 -19.31 -29.24
N ARG A 5 -36.93 -20.56 -29.22
CA ARG A 5 -35.69 -21.01 -28.54
C ARG A 5 -34.44 -20.21 -28.91
N THR A 6 -34.47 -19.45 -30.00
CA THR A 6 -33.34 -18.69 -30.55
C THR A 6 -33.00 -17.43 -29.73
N ARG A 7 -33.99 -16.78 -29.11
CA ARG A 7 -33.74 -15.58 -28.26
C ARG A 7 -33.03 -15.91 -26.95
N ARG A 8 -33.22 -17.13 -26.43
CA ARG A 8 -32.60 -17.59 -25.18
C ARG A 8 -31.10 -17.88 -25.35
N LYS A 9 -30.67 -18.29 -26.55
CA LYS A 9 -29.25 -18.49 -26.87
C LYS A 9 -28.50 -17.18 -27.12
N LEU A 10 -29.19 -16.14 -27.62
CA LEU A 10 -28.58 -14.82 -27.81
C LEU A 10 -28.36 -14.08 -26.47
N LEU A 11 -29.29 -14.26 -25.51
CA LEU A 11 -29.17 -13.69 -24.16
C LEU A 11 -28.11 -14.39 -23.30
N LEU A 12 -27.88 -15.70 -23.50
CA LEU A 12 -26.78 -16.41 -22.82
C LEU A 12 -25.39 -16.10 -23.40
N GLY A 13 -25.30 -15.73 -24.68
CA GLY A 13 -24.02 -15.33 -25.31
C GLY A 13 -23.51 -13.95 -24.86
N LEU A 14 -24.42 -13.04 -24.52
CA LEU A 14 -24.07 -11.67 -24.13
C LEU A 14 -23.56 -11.55 -22.68
N CYS A 15 -23.88 -12.51 -21.80
CA CYS A 15 -23.36 -12.57 -20.43
C CYS A 15 -21.95 -13.20 -20.34
N ALA A 16 -21.50 -13.92 -21.38
CA ALA A 16 -20.19 -14.59 -21.39
C ALA A 16 -19.05 -13.70 -21.93
N ALA A 17 -19.36 -12.55 -22.53
CA ALA A 17 -18.36 -11.61 -23.06
C ALA A 17 -17.96 -10.50 -22.06
N GLY A 18 -18.59 -10.44 -20.88
CA GLY A 18 -18.36 -9.39 -19.88
C GLY A 18 -17.51 -9.79 -18.66
N THR A 19 -17.11 -11.06 -18.52
CA THR A 19 -16.48 -11.56 -17.28
C THR A 19 -14.97 -11.80 -17.35
N LEU A 20 -14.30 -11.41 -18.44
CA LEU A 20 -12.85 -11.56 -18.59
C LEU A 20 -12.21 -10.23 -19.03
N PRO A 21 -11.97 -9.31 -18.07
CA PRO A 21 -10.57 -8.97 -17.78
C PRO A 21 -10.36 -8.69 -16.28
N LEU A 22 -10.35 -9.71 -15.43
CA LEU A 22 -9.94 -9.59 -14.01
C LEU A 22 -8.68 -10.41 -13.68
N LEU A 23 -7.99 -10.94 -14.69
CA LEU A 23 -6.76 -11.72 -14.55
C LEU A 23 -5.54 -11.10 -15.25
N GLN A 24 -5.48 -9.77 -15.36
CA GLN A 24 -4.21 -9.09 -15.68
C GLN A 24 -3.55 -8.68 -14.35
N GLY A 25 -2.50 -9.42 -13.96
CA GLY A 25 -1.73 -9.16 -12.75
C GLY A 25 -1.00 -7.81 -12.76
N CYS A 26 -0.62 -7.35 -11.57
CA CYS A 26 0.36 -6.29 -11.22
C CYS A 26 0.43 -5.01 -12.07
N PHE A 27 -0.58 -4.72 -12.88
CA PHE A 27 -0.81 -3.38 -13.43
C PHE A 27 -2.10 -2.88 -12.81
N PRO A 28 -2.09 -1.72 -12.14
CA PRO A 28 -3.32 -1.13 -11.66
C PRO A 28 -4.24 -0.96 -12.87
N VAL A 29 -5.49 -1.45 -12.77
CA VAL A 29 -6.64 -1.22 -13.69
C VAL A 29 -7.01 0.28 -13.80
N VAL A 30 -6.08 1.15 -13.42
CA VAL A 30 -6.16 2.59 -13.28
C VAL A 30 -5.54 3.30 -14.51
N ALA A 31 -5.04 2.53 -15.50
CA ALA A 31 -4.49 3.06 -16.76
C ALA A 31 -5.55 3.65 -17.73
N THR A 32 -6.75 4.01 -17.26
CA THR A 32 -7.68 4.89 -17.97
C THR A 32 -7.55 6.29 -17.35
N GLY A 33 -7.12 7.26 -18.16
CA GLY A 33 -6.44 8.51 -17.76
C GLY A 33 -7.09 9.45 -16.75
N VAL A 34 -8.28 9.15 -16.21
CA VAL A 34 -8.91 9.93 -15.14
C VAL A 34 -8.61 9.35 -13.74
N GLY A 35 -8.55 8.02 -13.60
CA GLY A 35 -8.35 7.38 -12.29
C GLY A 35 -6.93 7.52 -11.75
N ALA A 36 -5.92 7.33 -12.60
CA ALA A 36 -4.52 7.33 -12.16
C ALA A 36 -4.05 8.75 -11.87
N GLY A 37 -4.49 9.72 -12.68
CA GLY A 37 -4.23 11.13 -12.46
C GLY A 37 -4.82 11.63 -11.13
N ALA A 38 -6.08 11.27 -10.82
CA ALA A 38 -6.73 11.68 -9.58
C ALA A 38 -6.02 11.14 -8.32
N MET A 39 -5.57 9.88 -8.34
CA MET A 39 -4.85 9.28 -7.21
C MET A 39 -3.49 9.92 -6.96
N MET A 40 -2.79 10.34 -8.03
CA MET A 40 -1.52 11.07 -7.90
C MET A 40 -1.69 12.52 -7.43
N ILE A 41 -2.83 13.16 -7.70
CA ILE A 41 -3.13 14.52 -7.24
C ILE A 41 -3.43 14.55 -5.73
N ALA A 42 -3.96 13.45 -5.18
CA ALA A 42 -4.32 13.36 -3.76
C ALA A 42 -3.18 12.84 -2.86
N ASP A 43 -2.04 12.44 -3.44
CA ASP A 43 -0.85 12.06 -2.70
C ASP A 43 0.06 13.29 -2.53
N ARG A 44 0.60 13.47 -1.32
CA ARG A 44 1.56 14.55 -1.04
C ARG A 44 2.94 14.27 -1.65
N ARG A 45 3.22 13.03 -2.06
CA ARG A 45 4.42 12.67 -2.81
C ARG A 45 4.30 13.19 -4.24
N SER A 46 5.41 13.68 -4.79
CA SER A 46 5.46 13.99 -6.22
C SER A 46 5.29 12.72 -7.06
N SER A 47 4.78 12.85 -8.27
CA SER A 47 4.65 11.71 -9.20
C SER A 47 5.99 11.03 -9.49
N GLY A 48 7.09 11.79 -9.53
CA GLY A 48 8.44 11.23 -9.64
C GLY A 48 8.81 10.34 -8.46
N VAL A 49 8.56 10.79 -7.23
CA VAL A 49 8.81 9.99 -6.02
C VAL A 49 7.89 8.76 -5.95
N TYR A 50 6.63 8.89 -6.37
CA TYR A 50 5.72 7.74 -6.45
C TYR A 50 6.28 6.66 -7.39
N VAL A 51 6.73 7.04 -8.59
CA VAL A 51 7.33 6.11 -9.55
C VAL A 51 8.64 5.51 -9.03
N GLU A 52 9.46 6.33 -8.35
CA GLU A 52 10.67 5.85 -7.67
C GLU A 52 10.35 4.81 -6.58
N ASP A 53 9.30 5.01 -5.77
CA ASP A 53 8.87 4.06 -4.74
C ASP A 53 8.47 2.71 -5.34
N GLU A 54 7.65 2.70 -6.41
CA GLU A 54 7.27 1.47 -7.12
C GLU A 54 8.50 0.76 -7.71
N GLY A 55 9.46 1.55 -8.23
CA GLY A 55 10.73 1.04 -8.73
C GLY A 55 11.60 0.42 -7.63
N ILE A 56 11.64 1.03 -6.44
CA ILE A 56 12.32 0.50 -5.25
C ILE A 56 11.68 -0.83 -4.85
N GLU A 57 10.36 -0.89 -4.70
CA GLU A 57 9.63 -2.10 -4.31
C GLU A 57 9.92 -3.25 -5.28
N TRP A 58 9.86 -2.98 -6.60
CA TRP A 58 10.12 -4.00 -7.62
C TRP A 58 11.58 -4.51 -7.60
N LYS A 59 12.57 -3.60 -7.59
CA LYS A 59 14.00 -3.95 -7.54
C LYS A 59 14.33 -4.73 -6.27
N ALA A 60 13.84 -4.26 -5.12
CA ALA A 60 14.01 -4.90 -3.82
C ALA A 60 13.43 -6.31 -3.80
N ALA A 61 12.17 -6.46 -4.24
CA ALA A 61 11.51 -7.75 -4.27
C ALA A 61 12.20 -8.74 -5.22
N SER A 62 12.76 -8.28 -6.35
CA SER A 62 13.57 -9.13 -7.23
C SER A 62 14.82 -9.65 -6.52
N ARG A 63 15.62 -8.76 -5.93
CA ARG A 63 16.87 -9.15 -5.25
C ARG A 63 16.64 -10.08 -4.06
N LEU A 64 15.59 -9.83 -3.28
CA LEU A 64 15.22 -10.71 -2.16
C LEU A 64 14.79 -12.10 -2.65
N ARG A 65 14.01 -12.19 -3.73
CA ARG A 65 13.62 -13.48 -4.32
C ARG A 65 14.81 -14.23 -4.91
N GLU A 66 15.73 -13.53 -5.57
CA GLU A 66 16.96 -14.13 -6.11
C GLU A 66 17.83 -14.72 -4.99
N GLN A 67 17.96 -14.01 -3.86
CA GLN A 67 18.77 -14.47 -2.74
C GLN A 67 18.12 -15.59 -1.93
N PHE A 68 16.81 -15.47 -1.64
CA PHE A 68 16.14 -16.31 -0.63
C PHE A 68 15.09 -17.26 -1.20
N GLY A 69 14.77 -17.17 -2.49
CA GLY A 69 13.68 -17.92 -3.11
C GLY A 69 12.31 -17.53 -2.52
N THR A 70 11.45 -18.54 -2.32
CA THR A 70 10.06 -18.37 -1.85
C THR A 70 9.82 -18.92 -0.44
N ILE A 71 10.89 -19.35 0.26
CA ILE A 71 10.77 -19.99 1.58
C ILE A 71 10.39 -18.97 2.66
N ASN A 72 10.90 -17.74 2.54
CA ASN A 72 10.58 -16.66 3.46
C ASN A 72 9.39 -15.84 2.94
N HIS A 73 8.60 -15.28 3.85
CA HIS A 73 7.57 -14.31 3.50
C HIS A 73 8.11 -12.91 3.78
N ILE A 74 8.68 -12.26 2.78
CA ILE A 74 9.22 -10.90 2.92
C ILE A 74 8.39 -9.97 2.03
N ASN A 75 7.71 -9.02 2.66
CA ASN A 75 7.01 -7.94 2.01
C ASN A 75 7.89 -6.69 2.06
N VAL A 76 7.98 -6.00 0.92
CA VAL A 76 8.69 -4.73 0.79
C VAL A 76 7.66 -3.67 0.49
N THR A 77 7.64 -2.61 1.28
CA THR A 77 6.82 -1.43 1.02
C THR A 77 7.69 -0.18 1.02
N SER A 78 7.63 0.62 -0.03
CA SER A 78 8.29 1.93 -0.09
C SER A 78 7.27 3.06 0.03
N TYR A 79 7.66 4.09 0.74
CA TYR A 79 6.95 5.37 0.77
C TYR A 79 7.96 6.50 0.96
N ASN A 80 7.98 7.46 0.04
CA ASN A 80 8.93 8.58 0.04
C ASN A 80 10.40 8.12 0.10
N ARG A 81 10.68 6.97 -0.53
CA ARG A 81 11.93 6.22 -0.58
C ARG A 81 12.42 5.64 0.77
N ASN A 82 11.59 5.69 1.80
CA ASN A 82 11.81 4.91 3.02
C ASN A 82 11.17 3.53 2.85
N VAL A 83 11.95 2.48 3.07
CA VAL A 83 11.52 1.09 2.89
C VAL A 83 11.14 0.49 4.23
N LEU A 84 9.94 -0.06 4.30
CA LEU A 84 9.47 -0.93 5.37
C LEU A 84 9.58 -2.39 4.91
N LEU A 85 10.26 -3.21 5.70
CA LEU A 85 10.28 -4.65 5.56
C LEU A 85 9.35 -5.28 6.61
N THR A 86 8.38 -6.09 6.16
CA THR A 86 7.49 -6.87 7.03
C THR A 86 7.42 -8.33 6.57
N GLY A 87 6.87 -9.18 7.44
CA GLY A 87 6.69 -10.60 7.20
C GLY A 87 7.58 -11.45 8.11
N GLU A 88 7.88 -12.68 7.68
CA GLU A 88 8.60 -13.66 8.47
C GLU A 88 9.80 -14.26 7.75
N VAL A 89 10.89 -14.40 8.50
CA VAL A 89 12.14 -15.03 8.08
C VAL A 89 12.58 -16.11 9.06
N GLN A 90 13.36 -17.07 8.59
CA GLN A 90 13.74 -18.24 9.39
C GLN A 90 14.66 -17.93 10.58
N ASN A 91 15.51 -16.90 10.48
CA ASN A 91 16.49 -16.56 11.50
C ASN A 91 17.01 -15.12 11.35
N GLU A 92 17.75 -14.66 12.35
CA GLU A 92 18.32 -13.30 12.39
C GLU A 92 19.34 -13.05 11.26
N THR A 93 20.06 -14.09 10.80
CA THR A 93 20.99 -13.94 9.67
C THR A 93 20.25 -13.54 8.39
N VAL A 94 19.12 -14.19 8.09
CA VAL A 94 18.28 -13.83 6.93
C VAL A 94 17.69 -12.42 7.12
N ARG A 95 17.25 -12.07 8.34
CA ARG A 95 16.73 -10.73 8.65
C ARG A 95 17.76 -9.63 8.36
N ALA A 96 18.98 -9.80 8.83
CA ALA A 96 20.08 -8.85 8.63
C ALA A 96 20.55 -8.82 7.16
N GLU A 97 20.55 -9.96 6.47
CA GLU A 97 20.88 -10.04 5.04
C GLU A 97 19.84 -9.31 4.18
N ALA A 98 18.54 -9.49 4.48
CA ALA A 98 17.47 -8.80 3.77
C ALA A 98 17.65 -7.27 3.85
N GLU A 99 17.95 -6.74 5.04
CA GLU A 99 18.23 -5.32 5.24
C GLU A 99 19.43 -4.83 4.42
N ARG A 100 20.52 -5.61 4.39
CA ARG A 100 21.71 -5.27 3.58
C ARG A 100 21.40 -5.23 2.09
N ILE A 101 20.59 -6.17 1.60
CA ILE A 101 20.16 -6.21 0.19
C ILE A 101 19.37 -4.95 -0.15
N ILE A 102 18.44 -4.54 0.73
CA ILE A 102 17.66 -3.32 0.56
C ILE A 102 18.54 -2.07 0.60
N ALA A 103 19.54 -2.02 1.48
CA ALA A 103 20.48 -0.90 1.55
C ALA A 103 21.28 -0.70 0.25
N GLY A 104 21.47 -1.75 -0.53
CA GLY A 104 22.09 -1.68 -1.86
C GLY A 104 21.15 -1.29 -2.99
N VAL A 105 19.84 -1.10 -2.74
CA VAL A 105 18.88 -0.68 -3.77
C VAL A 105 19.00 0.83 -3.97
N GLU A 106 19.09 1.24 -5.23
CA GLU A 106 19.21 2.65 -5.62
C GLU A 106 18.05 3.50 -5.08
N ASN A 107 18.35 4.74 -4.68
CA ASN A 107 17.42 5.74 -4.15
C ASN A 107 16.77 5.42 -2.79
N VAL A 108 17.05 4.28 -2.16
CA VAL A 108 16.60 4.02 -0.78
C VAL A 108 17.20 5.06 0.17
N ARG A 109 16.35 5.74 0.94
CA ARG A 109 16.74 6.77 1.92
C ARG A 109 16.86 6.23 3.35
N GLY A 110 16.09 5.21 3.67
CA GLY A 110 16.00 4.65 5.01
C GLY A 110 15.32 3.29 4.97
N ILE A 111 15.58 2.48 5.99
CA ILE A 111 15.05 1.13 6.11
C ILE A 111 14.50 0.96 7.52
N ILE A 112 13.28 0.44 7.61
CA ILE A 112 12.62 0.05 8.84
C ILE A 112 12.39 -1.46 8.74
N ASN A 113 13.18 -2.22 9.49
CA ASN A 113 13.17 -3.68 9.44
C ASN A 113 12.33 -4.30 10.56
N GLU A 114 11.07 -4.59 10.24
CA GLU A 114 10.08 -5.19 11.13
C GLU A 114 9.81 -6.66 10.77
N LEU A 115 10.77 -7.33 10.13
CA LEU A 115 10.72 -8.77 9.89
C LEU A 115 10.73 -9.54 11.22
N ALA A 116 9.78 -10.44 11.37
CA ALA A 116 9.73 -11.36 12.51
C ALA A 116 10.53 -12.63 12.21
N ILE A 117 11.16 -13.20 13.23
CA ILE A 117 11.75 -14.53 13.14
C ILE A 117 10.64 -15.55 13.40
N GLY A 118 10.33 -16.39 12.41
CA GLY A 118 9.28 -17.38 12.54
C GLY A 118 8.92 -18.07 11.22
N PRO A 119 7.99 -19.04 11.27
CA PRO A 119 7.45 -19.65 10.05
C PRO A 119 6.63 -18.63 9.25
N ALA A 120 6.64 -18.76 7.93
CA ALA A 120 5.82 -17.93 7.04
C ALA A 120 4.33 -18.04 7.39
N SER A 121 3.64 -16.91 7.41
CA SER A 121 2.20 -16.85 7.72
C SER A 121 1.36 -17.66 6.73
N SER A 122 0.24 -18.23 7.20
CA SER A 122 -0.71 -18.95 6.35
C SER A 122 -1.51 -18.00 5.45
N MET A 123 -2.09 -18.52 4.36
CA MET A 123 -2.96 -17.71 3.49
C MET A 123 -4.16 -17.11 4.24
N SER A 124 -4.72 -17.83 5.23
CA SER A 124 -5.83 -17.34 6.03
C SER A 124 -5.43 -16.19 6.96
N ALA A 125 -4.21 -16.22 7.53
CA ALA A 125 -3.67 -15.12 8.32
C ALA A 125 -3.49 -13.86 7.46
N ARG A 126 -2.91 -14.01 6.26
CA ARG A 126 -2.73 -12.90 5.31
C ARG A 126 -4.05 -12.33 4.81
N ALA A 127 -5.06 -13.18 4.59
CA ALA A 127 -6.41 -12.74 4.26
C ALA A 127 -7.02 -11.92 5.41
N ASN A 128 -6.84 -12.34 6.65
CA ASN A 128 -7.25 -11.57 7.82
C ASN A 128 -6.55 -10.20 7.89
N ASP A 129 -5.24 -10.12 7.63
CA ASP A 129 -4.50 -8.85 7.60
C ASP A 129 -5.01 -7.90 6.49
N SER A 130 -5.45 -8.45 5.37
CA SER A 130 -6.09 -7.68 4.29
C SER A 130 -7.45 -7.09 4.73
N LEU A 131 -8.23 -7.86 5.51
CA LEU A 131 -9.49 -7.39 6.10
C LEU A 131 -9.24 -6.29 7.14
N ILE A 132 -8.22 -6.45 8.00
CA ILE A 132 -7.81 -5.42 8.96
C ILE A 132 -7.39 -4.14 8.22
N THR A 133 -6.55 -4.26 7.20
CA THR A 133 -6.13 -3.12 6.36
C THR A 133 -7.33 -2.39 5.78
N SER A 134 -8.30 -3.13 5.25
CA SER A 134 -9.53 -2.58 4.68
C SER A 134 -10.40 -1.88 5.74
N ASN A 135 -10.51 -2.47 6.93
CA ASN A 135 -11.23 -1.88 8.06
C ASN A 135 -10.60 -0.55 8.52
N VAL A 136 -9.27 -0.52 8.68
CA VAL A 136 -8.54 0.71 9.04
C VAL A 136 -8.74 1.79 7.99
N LYS A 137 -8.58 1.46 6.69
CA LYS A 137 -8.80 2.41 5.60
C LYS A 137 -10.23 2.94 5.56
N ALA A 138 -11.23 2.08 5.76
CA ALA A 138 -12.63 2.50 5.83
C ALA A 138 -12.87 3.47 7.01
N ARG A 139 -12.27 3.20 8.17
CA ARG A 139 -12.37 4.09 9.34
C ARG A 139 -11.64 5.42 9.16
N PHE A 140 -10.55 5.46 8.39
CA PHE A 140 -9.90 6.73 8.01
C PHE A 140 -10.83 7.59 7.16
N VAL A 141 -11.54 6.98 6.20
CA VAL A 141 -12.53 7.68 5.37
C VAL A 141 -13.71 8.19 6.21
N ASP A 142 -14.22 7.36 7.11
CA ASP A 142 -15.36 7.70 7.99
C ASP A 142 -15.02 8.81 9.00
N GLY A 143 -13.81 8.76 9.59
CA GLY A 143 -13.39 9.73 10.60
C GLY A 143 -13.16 11.15 10.07
N GLN A 144 -12.88 11.32 8.77
CA GLN A 144 -12.67 12.61 8.08
C GLN A 144 -11.69 13.61 8.77
N HIS A 145 -10.84 13.13 9.67
CA HIS A 145 -9.84 13.96 10.38
C HIS A 145 -8.68 14.38 9.46
N PHE A 146 -8.40 13.58 8.45
CA PHE A 146 -7.39 13.81 7.42
C PHE A 146 -7.82 13.06 6.14
N SER A 147 -7.25 13.40 4.99
CA SER A 147 -7.49 12.65 3.76
C SER A 147 -6.90 11.24 3.89
N ALA A 148 -7.72 10.20 3.70
CA ALA A 148 -7.27 8.82 3.82
C ALA A 148 -6.08 8.47 2.90
N ASN A 149 -5.86 9.24 1.82
CA ASN A 149 -4.73 9.07 0.91
C ASN A 149 -3.39 9.56 1.48
N HIS A 150 -3.39 10.37 2.56
CA HIS A 150 -2.16 10.84 3.19
C HIS A 150 -1.42 9.72 3.95
N VAL A 151 -2.12 8.61 4.25
CA VAL A 151 -1.57 7.50 5.04
C VAL A 151 -1.68 6.18 4.27
N LYS A 152 -0.54 5.59 3.91
CA LYS A 152 -0.44 4.21 3.45
C LYS A 152 -0.51 3.28 4.66
N VAL A 153 -1.44 2.34 4.62
CA VAL A 153 -1.67 1.33 5.67
C VAL A 153 -1.16 -0.01 5.17
N VAL A 154 -0.26 -0.63 5.94
CA VAL A 154 0.24 -1.99 5.74
C VAL A 154 -0.10 -2.80 6.98
N THR A 155 -0.57 -4.03 6.84
CA THR A 155 -0.82 -4.92 7.99
C THR A 155 -0.08 -6.23 7.80
N GLU A 156 0.61 -6.68 8.84
CA GLU A 156 1.27 -7.98 8.90
C GLU A 156 1.12 -8.55 10.31
N ALA A 157 0.67 -9.80 10.43
CA ALA A 157 0.51 -10.50 11.71
C ALA A 157 -0.27 -9.67 12.74
N ASN A 158 -1.39 -9.08 12.29
CA ASN A 158 -2.25 -8.17 13.04
C ASN A 158 -1.57 -6.86 13.52
N VAL A 159 -0.34 -6.56 13.08
CA VAL A 159 0.36 -5.29 13.34
C VAL A 159 0.11 -4.35 12.17
N VAL A 160 -0.38 -3.16 12.47
CA VAL A 160 -0.62 -2.11 11.48
C VAL A 160 0.56 -1.16 11.44
N PHE A 161 1.18 -1.02 10.29
CA PHE A 161 2.23 -0.06 10.00
C PHE A 161 1.62 1.10 9.20
N LEU A 162 1.83 2.31 9.69
CA LEU A 162 1.31 3.53 9.07
C LEU A 162 2.47 4.35 8.49
N MET A 163 2.43 4.59 7.18
CA MET A 163 3.41 5.39 6.44
C MET A 163 2.72 6.60 5.81
N GLY A 164 3.42 7.72 5.65
CA GLY A 164 2.80 8.94 5.15
C GLY A 164 3.67 10.19 5.33
N LEU A 165 3.49 11.18 4.46
CA LEU A 165 3.94 12.56 4.68
C LEU A 165 2.86 13.29 5.50
N VAL A 166 3.01 13.34 6.82
CA VAL A 166 1.94 13.77 7.73
C VAL A 166 2.40 14.77 8.76
N THR A 167 1.48 15.61 9.24
CA THR A 167 1.72 16.41 10.45
C THR A 167 1.64 15.53 11.69
N ARG A 168 2.08 16.06 12.84
CA ARG A 168 1.94 15.33 14.12
C ARG A 168 0.48 15.07 14.47
N ALA A 169 -0.40 16.04 14.22
CA ALA A 169 -1.82 15.92 14.48
C ALA A 169 -2.47 14.81 13.62
N GLU A 170 -2.13 14.75 12.33
CA GLU A 170 -2.61 13.70 11.43
C GLU A 170 -2.08 12.32 11.85
N ALA A 171 -0.79 12.23 12.23
CA ALA A 171 -0.20 10.98 12.72
C ALA A 171 -0.88 10.46 13.99
N ASP A 172 -1.20 11.36 14.93
CA ASP A 172 -1.89 11.01 16.16
C ASP A 172 -3.33 10.56 15.89
N ALA A 173 -4.06 11.27 15.02
CA ALA A 173 -5.40 10.88 14.58
C ALA A 173 -5.40 9.52 13.88
N ALA A 174 -4.50 9.30 12.92
CA ALA A 174 -4.37 8.04 12.18
C ALA A 174 -4.07 6.87 13.13
N SER A 175 -3.16 7.08 14.09
CA SER A 175 -2.80 6.06 15.07
C SER A 175 -3.95 5.74 16.02
N ALA A 176 -4.68 6.76 16.49
CA ALA A 176 -5.83 6.58 17.37
C ALA A 176 -6.92 5.74 16.67
N ILE A 177 -7.26 6.09 15.43
CA ILE A 177 -8.23 5.34 14.64
C ILE A 177 -7.74 3.90 14.42
N ALA A 178 -6.51 3.71 13.95
CA ALA A 178 -5.96 2.38 13.69
C ALA A 178 -5.92 1.50 14.95
N SER A 179 -5.55 2.06 16.10
CA SER A 179 -5.46 1.31 17.37
C SER A 179 -6.81 0.82 17.90
N THR A 180 -7.91 1.45 17.47
CA THR A 180 -9.28 1.06 17.86
C THR A 180 -9.99 0.23 16.79
N SER A 181 -9.30 -0.07 15.67
CA SER A 181 -9.84 -0.88 14.59
C SER A 181 -9.85 -2.36 14.96
N GLN A 182 -10.83 -3.08 14.44
CA GLN A 182 -11.04 -4.48 14.77
C GLN A 182 -9.85 -5.34 14.29
N GLY A 183 -9.36 -6.22 15.16
CA GLY A 183 -8.29 -7.17 14.85
C GLY A 183 -6.88 -6.58 14.91
N VAL A 184 -6.73 -5.28 15.16
CA VAL A 184 -5.42 -4.64 15.33
C VAL A 184 -4.83 -5.00 16.68
N ARG A 185 -3.59 -5.52 16.68
CA ARG A 185 -2.84 -5.90 17.88
C ARG A 185 -1.84 -4.81 18.31
N LYS A 186 -1.21 -4.16 17.34
CA LYS A 186 -0.19 -3.13 17.55
C LYS A 186 -0.24 -2.15 16.38
N VAL A 187 0.05 -0.87 16.65
CA VAL A 187 0.28 0.14 15.62
C VAL A 187 1.74 0.58 15.67
N VAL A 188 2.40 0.62 14.51
CA VAL A 188 3.76 1.11 14.34
C VAL A 188 3.71 2.33 13.42
N ARG A 189 4.28 3.45 13.90
CA ARG A 189 4.33 4.71 13.16
C ARG A 189 5.62 4.75 12.34
N VAL A 190 5.49 4.78 11.01
CA VAL A 190 6.58 4.85 10.03
C VAL A 190 6.37 6.10 9.16
N PHE A 191 6.09 7.21 9.83
CA PHE A 191 5.75 8.49 9.19
C PHE A 191 6.98 9.33 8.92
N ASP A 192 6.93 10.07 7.81
CA ASP A 192 7.77 11.25 7.57
C ASP A 192 6.99 12.48 8.03
N TYR A 193 7.46 13.12 9.12
CA TYR A 193 6.78 14.28 9.68
C TYR A 193 7.09 15.55 8.89
N ILE A 194 6.04 16.26 8.49
CA ILE A 194 6.12 17.58 7.83
C ILE A 194 5.48 18.66 8.73
N SER A 195 5.84 19.92 8.49
CA SER A 195 5.20 21.05 9.18
C SER A 195 3.78 21.28 8.65
N ASP A 196 2.95 21.95 9.44
CA ASP A 196 1.59 22.28 9.01
C ASP A 196 1.57 23.21 7.78
N ASP A 197 2.56 24.10 7.66
CA ASP A 197 2.74 24.94 6.46
C ASP A 197 3.06 24.11 5.22
N GLU A 198 3.94 23.12 5.36
CA GLU A 198 4.31 22.23 4.26
C GLU A 198 3.13 21.35 3.86
N ALA A 199 2.38 20.81 4.83
CA ALA A 199 1.15 20.05 4.58
C ALA A 199 0.14 20.89 3.77
N ARG A 200 -0.12 22.13 4.18
CA ARG A 200 -0.99 23.06 3.44
C ARG A 200 -0.49 23.33 2.01
N ARG A 201 0.83 23.46 1.83
CA ARG A 201 1.44 23.68 0.52
C ARG A 201 1.25 22.48 -0.41
N LEU A 202 1.42 21.27 0.12
CA LEU A 202 1.28 20.02 -0.64
C LEU A 202 -0.18 19.68 -0.94
N ASP A 203 -1.11 20.06 -0.05
CA ASP A 203 -2.56 19.88 -0.26
C ASP A 203 -3.16 20.91 -1.23
N ALA A 204 -2.44 22.00 -1.49
CA ALA A 204 -2.90 23.04 -2.41
C ALA A 204 -2.92 22.51 -3.86
N PRO A 205 -4.01 22.75 -4.63
CA PRO A 205 -4.05 22.35 -6.04
C PRO A 205 -2.87 22.95 -6.81
N ALA A 206 -2.16 22.10 -7.58
CA ALA A 206 -1.07 22.50 -8.45
C ALA A 206 -1.56 23.55 -9.47
N GLY A 207 -1.43 24.83 -9.14
CA GLY A 207 -1.99 25.94 -9.90
C GLY A 207 -2.35 27.20 -9.09
N SER A 208 -2.44 27.12 -7.76
CA SER A 208 -2.66 28.31 -6.91
C SER A 208 -1.38 29.12 -6.67
N LYS A 209 -0.66 29.50 -7.73
CA LYS A 209 0.30 30.60 -7.57
C LYS A 209 -0.51 31.86 -7.29
N SER A 210 -0.35 32.37 -6.08
CA SER A 210 -0.89 33.63 -5.59
C SER A 210 -0.78 34.72 -6.66
N LYS A 211 -1.92 35.33 -7.01
CA LYS A 211 -1.93 36.69 -7.54
C LYS A 211 -1.36 37.57 -6.42
N GLN A 212 -0.16 38.08 -6.61
CA GLN A 212 0.31 39.32 -6.00
C GLN A 212 0.37 40.36 -7.11
#